data_AF-A0A7L4RP17-F1
#
_entry.id   AF-A0A7L4RP17-F1
#
_cell.length_a   1.000
_cell.length_b   1.000
_cell.length_c   1.000
_cell.angle_alpha   90.00
_cell.angle_beta   90.00
_cell.angle_gamma   90.00
#
_symmetry.space_group_name_H-M   'P 1'
#
loop_
_entity.id
_entity.type
_entity.pdbx_description
1 polymer ?
#
loop_
_entity_poly.entity_id
_entity_poly.type
_entity_poly.pdbx_seq_one_letter_code
_entity_poly.pdbx_strand_id
1 'polypeptide(L)'
;MKPSFLVLLMLIGCVFIGTTSSQNTSENTTQNSTLPNITQIPQVTDRSWLTNVIERAISDWINTHILGAVNVGLQVLNILLLWTPVVPESISSVQIKIIEMLAPAYLLVLSWNAIEIMTSEVIANQAKARITVQNSLISMVLVASSLKIYESLLAASQTISKYLVDIQFNSTLSNTVTAAIVASEVGAFAIGMMGVVLLLLVLIIIFLTLRIYIVSLGILLFPIGIFMYFFSPLKKFGKLIISTILFFMFIQVILALIVFVMNALMAAPPNSIGLGVAQEMGVRAAIYVGGLFLLLVVPSTIFLQIILLILAPEMKLFSMVKSVAGAVTSAGGG
;
A
#
# COMPACT_ATOMS: atom_id res chain seq x y z
N MET A 1 8.12 12.12 19.91
CA MET A 1 7.48 10.87 19.46
C MET A 1 6.09 10.83 20.08
N LYS A 2 5.03 10.82 19.26
CA LYS A 2 3.64 10.94 19.74
C LYS A 2 3.14 9.58 20.28
N PRO A 3 2.32 9.56 21.34
CA PRO A 3 1.81 8.35 21.99
C PRO A 3 0.91 7.47 21.11
N SER A 4 0.50 7.94 19.93
CA SER A 4 -0.40 7.23 19.02
C SER A 4 0.17 5.93 18.43
N PHE A 5 1.48 5.82 18.24
CA PHE A 5 2.09 4.58 17.72
C PHE A 5 2.17 3.48 18.78
N LEU A 6 2.38 3.85 20.04
CA LEU A 6 2.42 2.92 21.17
C LEU A 6 1.01 2.44 21.52
N VAL A 7 -0.01 3.29 21.35
CA VAL A 7 -1.42 2.91 21.46
C VAL A 7 -1.85 1.96 20.33
N LEU A 8 -1.34 2.13 19.10
CA LEU A 8 -1.60 1.19 18.00
C LEU A 8 -0.96 -0.18 18.25
N LEU A 9 0.29 -0.22 18.73
CA LEU A 9 0.98 -1.45 19.12
C LEU A 9 0.32 -2.11 20.34
N MET A 10 -0.15 -1.33 21.32
CA MET A 10 -0.90 -1.86 22.46
C MET A 10 -2.29 -2.36 22.07
N LEU A 11 -2.99 -1.73 21.12
CA LEU A 11 -4.27 -2.24 20.61
C LEU A 11 -4.08 -3.57 19.87
N ILE A 12 -3.02 -3.72 19.08
CA ILE A 12 -2.67 -4.99 18.44
C ILE A 12 -2.33 -6.07 19.49
N GLY A 13 -1.64 -5.69 20.58
CA GLY A 13 -1.33 -6.60 21.69
C GLY A 13 -2.53 -6.98 22.57
N CYS A 14 -3.42 -6.04 22.89
CA CYS A 14 -4.60 -6.27 23.74
C CYS A 14 -5.69 -7.10 23.03
N VAL A 15 -5.84 -6.97 21.71
CA VAL A 15 -6.78 -7.80 20.93
C VAL A 15 -6.34 -9.27 20.93
N PHE A 16 -5.05 -9.56 21.02
CA PHE A 16 -4.53 -10.93 21.12
C PHE A 16 -4.65 -11.58 22.50
N ILE A 17 -4.94 -10.80 23.56
CA ILE A 17 -4.98 -11.29 24.95
C ILE A 17 -6.43 -11.31 25.51
N GLY A 18 -7.39 -10.67 24.83
CA GLY A 18 -8.71 -10.34 25.41
C GLY A 18 -9.90 -11.28 25.16
N THR A 19 -9.78 -12.39 24.43
CA THR A 19 -10.97 -13.20 24.05
C THR A 19 -11.22 -14.45 24.90
N THR A 20 -10.70 -14.52 26.13
CA THR A 20 -11.16 -15.51 27.12
C THR A 20 -12.02 -14.83 28.18
N SER A 21 -13.29 -14.56 27.87
CA SER A 21 -14.23 -14.07 28.88
C SER A 21 -15.68 -14.45 28.55
N SER A 22 -16.07 -15.60 29.12
CA SER A 22 -17.36 -15.87 29.74
C SER A 22 -18.63 -15.70 28.88
N GLN A 23 -19.07 -16.80 28.27
CA GLN A 23 -20.50 -17.04 28.11
C GLN A 23 -21.04 -17.58 29.44
N ASN A 24 -21.77 -16.74 30.16
CA ASN A 24 -22.70 -17.17 31.20
C ASN A 24 -23.87 -17.89 30.51
N THR A 25 -23.79 -19.20 30.44
CA THR A 25 -24.95 -20.05 30.14
C THR A 25 -25.83 -20.11 31.38
N SER A 26 -26.85 -19.26 31.43
CA SER A 26 -27.96 -19.40 32.37
C SER A 26 -28.89 -20.50 31.84
N GLU A 27 -28.61 -21.76 32.20
CA GLU A 27 -29.56 -22.85 32.05
C GLU A 27 -30.57 -22.79 33.21
N ASN A 28 -31.70 -22.15 32.94
CA ASN A 28 -32.95 -22.49 33.58
C ASN A 28 -33.51 -23.70 32.82
N THR A 29 -33.86 -24.79 33.52
CA THR A 29 -35.21 -25.42 33.52
C THR A 29 -35.16 -26.91 33.90
N THR A 30 -35.86 -27.20 35.02
CA THR A 30 -36.48 -28.48 35.45
C THR A 30 -35.61 -29.69 35.77
N GLN A 31 -35.39 -29.87 37.08
CA GLN A 31 -35.18 -31.17 37.71
C GLN A 31 -36.46 -32.02 37.57
N ASN A 32 -36.41 -33.07 36.74
CA ASN A 32 -37.31 -34.20 36.85
C ASN A 32 -36.46 -35.41 37.25
N SER A 33 -36.54 -35.77 38.53
CA SER A 33 -35.81 -36.87 39.14
C SER A 33 -36.47 -38.20 38.82
N THR A 34 -36.00 -38.86 37.77
CA THR A 34 -36.09 -40.32 37.64
C THR A 34 -34.70 -40.85 37.39
N LEU A 35 -34.14 -41.56 38.38
CA LEU A 35 -32.85 -42.25 38.31
C LEU A 35 -32.82 -43.16 37.06
N PRO A 36 -31.91 -42.94 36.10
CA PRO A 36 -31.64 -43.93 35.08
C PRO A 36 -30.73 -45.02 35.65
N ASN A 37 -31.18 -46.26 35.43
CA ASN A 37 -30.49 -47.50 35.73
C ASN A 37 -29.08 -47.52 35.09
N ILE A 38 -28.05 -47.39 35.93
CA ILE A 38 -26.63 -47.45 35.52
C ILE A 38 -26.29 -48.93 35.33
N THR A 39 -26.49 -49.48 34.13
CA THR A 39 -25.87 -50.77 33.79
C THR A 39 -25.75 -51.06 32.29
N GLN A 40 -25.48 -50.06 31.46
CA GLN A 40 -24.85 -50.33 30.16
C GLN A 40 -23.85 -49.22 29.86
N ILE A 41 -22.56 -49.50 30.10
CA ILE A 41 -21.46 -48.77 29.48
C ILE A 41 -21.54 -49.15 28.00
N PRO A 42 -21.94 -48.25 27.08
CA PRO A 42 -21.84 -48.57 25.67
C PRO A 42 -20.37 -48.87 25.38
N GLN A 43 -20.09 -50.07 24.91
CA GLN A 43 -18.80 -50.41 24.32
C GLN A 43 -18.67 -49.54 23.07
N VAL A 44 -18.03 -48.38 23.23
CA VAL A 44 -17.73 -47.45 22.14
C VAL A 44 -16.55 -48.04 21.36
N THR A 45 -16.84 -49.04 20.53
CA THR A 45 -15.88 -49.66 19.61
C THR A 45 -15.74 -48.91 18.29
N ASP A 46 -16.48 -47.81 18.10
CA ASP A 46 -16.43 -47.02 16.89
C ASP A 46 -15.49 -45.82 17.04
N ARG A 47 -14.35 -45.83 16.33
CA ARG A 47 -13.38 -44.71 16.29
C ARG A 47 -13.97 -43.37 15.77
N SER A 48 -15.24 -43.36 15.34
CA SER A 48 -15.95 -42.20 14.78
C SER A 48 -16.23 -41.09 15.80
N TRP A 49 -16.36 -41.39 17.10
CA TRP A 49 -16.60 -40.35 18.10
C TRP A 49 -15.37 -39.44 18.29
N LEU A 50 -14.17 -40.04 18.28
CA LEU A 50 -12.90 -39.33 18.46
C LEU A 50 -12.61 -38.43 17.26
N THR A 51 -12.87 -38.92 16.04
CA THR A 51 -12.73 -38.10 14.83
C THR A 51 -13.69 -36.93 14.84
N ASN A 52 -14.96 -37.13 15.22
CA ASN A 52 -15.96 -36.06 15.28
C ASN A 52 -15.62 -34.99 16.34
N VAL A 53 -15.08 -35.39 17.49
CA VAL A 53 -14.65 -34.45 18.55
C VAL A 53 -13.43 -33.65 18.11
N ILE A 54 -12.45 -34.31 17.49
CA ILE A 54 -11.24 -33.63 16.98
C ILE A 54 -11.61 -32.67 15.85
N GLU A 55 -12.48 -33.07 14.91
CA GLU A 55 -12.94 -32.21 13.82
C GLU A 55 -13.70 -30.98 14.34
N ARG A 56 -14.58 -31.15 15.33
CA ARG A 56 -15.27 -30.00 15.97
C ARG A 56 -14.30 -29.08 16.69
N ALA A 57 -13.35 -29.61 17.44
CA ALA A 57 -12.36 -28.81 18.15
C ALA A 57 -11.44 -28.03 17.18
N ILE A 58 -11.02 -28.66 16.09
CA ILE A 58 -10.24 -28.01 15.03
C ILE A 58 -11.08 -26.94 14.32
N SER A 59 -12.33 -27.25 13.96
CA SER A 59 -13.23 -26.30 13.31
C SER A 59 -13.51 -25.08 14.19
N ASP A 60 -13.78 -25.29 15.48
CA ASP A 60 -14.02 -24.20 16.43
C ASP A 60 -12.75 -23.34 16.64
N TRP A 61 -11.59 -23.98 16.76
CA TRP A 61 -10.31 -23.27 16.84
C TRP A 61 -10.02 -22.43 15.58
N ILE A 62 -10.25 -22.99 14.38
CA ILE A 62 -10.10 -22.29 13.10
C ILE A 62 -11.05 -21.08 13.01
N ASN A 63 -12.32 -21.28 13.36
CA ASN A 63 -13.34 -20.25 13.26
C ASN A 63 -13.08 -19.10 14.25
N THR A 64 -12.66 -19.41 15.47
CA THR A 64 -12.42 -18.38 16.49
C THR A 64 -11.14 -17.59 16.24
N HIS A 65 -10.03 -18.28 15.96
CA HIS A 65 -8.72 -17.63 15.91
C HIS A 65 -8.40 -17.09 14.53
N ILE A 66 -8.65 -17.88 13.48
CA ILE A 66 -8.16 -17.52 12.15
C ILE A 66 -9.15 -16.64 11.39
N LEU A 67 -10.46 -16.92 11.44
CA LEU A 67 -11.45 -15.96 10.90
C LEU A 67 -11.41 -14.64 11.68
N GLY A 68 -11.22 -14.70 13.00
CA GLY A 68 -10.98 -13.53 13.84
C GLY A 68 -9.79 -12.70 13.36
N ALA A 69 -8.63 -13.34 13.17
CA ALA A 69 -7.42 -12.67 12.67
C ALA A 69 -7.60 -12.09 11.25
N VAL A 70 -8.25 -12.81 10.35
CA VAL A 70 -8.54 -12.33 8.99
C VAL A 70 -9.49 -11.13 9.03
N ASN A 71 -10.54 -11.17 9.85
CA ASN A 71 -11.48 -10.05 9.99
C ASN A 71 -10.80 -8.80 10.56
N VAL A 72 -9.99 -8.96 11.62
CA VAL A 72 -9.19 -7.85 12.18
C VAL A 72 -8.23 -7.30 11.14
N GLY A 73 -7.53 -8.17 10.42
CA GLY A 73 -6.61 -7.75 9.36
C GLY A 73 -7.31 -7.03 8.19
N LEU A 74 -8.51 -7.45 7.81
CA LEU A 74 -9.35 -6.79 6.81
C LEU A 74 -9.85 -5.42 7.31
N GLN A 75 -10.20 -5.30 8.59
CA GLN A 75 -10.56 -4.01 9.19
C GLN A 75 -9.35 -3.07 9.21
N VAL A 76 -8.18 -3.55 9.61
CA VAL A 76 -6.92 -2.80 9.59
C VAL A 76 -6.58 -2.38 8.16
N LEU A 77 -6.75 -3.28 7.18
CA LEU A 77 -6.57 -2.97 5.77
C LEU A 77 -7.52 -1.85 5.33
N ASN A 78 -8.80 -1.93 5.68
CA ASN A 78 -9.77 -0.88 5.36
C ASN A 78 -9.38 0.46 5.98
N ILE A 79 -9.01 0.47 7.27
CA ILE A 79 -8.53 1.67 7.96
C ILE A 79 -7.31 2.24 7.26
N LEU A 80 -6.29 1.42 6.96
CA LEU A 80 -5.05 1.86 6.31
C LEU A 80 -5.27 2.32 4.87
N LEU A 81 -6.18 1.67 4.15
CA LEU A 81 -6.53 2.00 2.78
C LEU A 81 -7.42 3.24 2.70
N LEU A 82 -8.01 3.67 3.81
CA LEU A 82 -8.66 4.98 3.96
C LEU A 82 -7.78 5.98 4.71
N TRP A 83 -6.66 5.55 5.28
CA TRP A 83 -5.81 6.39 6.08
C TRP A 83 -4.95 7.30 5.21
N THR A 84 -4.86 8.54 5.65
CA THR A 84 -4.25 9.61 4.89
C THR A 84 -3.25 10.33 5.74
N PRO A 85 -2.02 10.56 5.26
CA PRO A 85 -1.11 11.45 5.96
C PRO A 85 -1.74 12.84 6.01
N VAL A 86 -2.16 13.24 7.21
CA VAL A 86 -2.46 14.65 7.48
C VAL A 86 -1.11 15.36 7.47
N VAL A 87 -0.97 16.36 6.60
CA VAL A 87 0.24 17.18 6.54
C VAL A 87 0.43 17.83 7.91
N PRO A 88 1.44 17.44 8.69
CA PRO A 88 1.69 18.08 9.97
C PRO A 88 2.12 19.52 9.70
N GLU A 89 1.67 20.45 10.53
CA GLU A 89 2.06 21.86 10.47
C GLU A 89 3.59 22.08 10.58
N SER A 90 4.29 21.12 11.20
CA SER A 90 5.76 21.13 11.21
C SER A 90 6.36 20.92 9.82
N ILE A 91 5.73 20.14 8.93
CA ILE A 91 6.24 19.88 7.58
C ILE A 91 6.01 21.09 6.67
N SER A 92 4.88 21.79 6.79
CA SER A 92 4.63 23.00 6.00
C SER A 92 5.66 24.09 6.30
N SER A 93 6.05 24.24 7.57
CA SER A 93 7.12 25.16 7.98
C SER A 93 8.47 24.83 7.32
N VAL A 94 8.82 23.54 7.20
CA VAL A 94 10.05 23.11 6.51
C VAL A 94 9.97 23.37 5.01
N GLN A 95 8.80 23.15 4.39
CA GLN A 95 8.61 23.41 2.97
C GLN A 95 8.79 24.89 2.62
N ILE A 96 8.29 25.81 3.46
CA ILE A 96 8.49 27.25 3.26
C ILE A 96 9.99 27.58 3.24
N LYS A 97 10.78 27.01 4.15
CA LYS A 97 12.25 27.17 4.15
C LYS A 97 12.89 26.62 2.88
N ILE A 98 12.39 25.49 2.35
CA ILE A 98 12.87 24.95 1.07
C ILE A 98 12.57 25.93 -0.06
N ILE A 99 11.35 26.49 -0.13
CA ILE A 99 10.97 27.48 -1.15
C ILE A 99 11.86 28.73 -1.04
N GLU A 100 12.14 29.18 0.18
CA GLU A 100 13.06 30.30 0.44
C GLU A 100 14.49 30.00 -0.02
N MET A 101 14.99 28.77 0.20
CA MET A 101 16.29 28.32 -0.31
C MET A 101 16.33 28.23 -1.85
N LEU A 102 15.18 28.00 -2.51
CA LEU A 102 15.08 28.00 -3.97
C LEU A 102 15.06 29.41 -4.57
N ALA A 103 14.64 30.43 -3.83
CA ALA A 103 14.56 31.81 -4.32
C ALA A 103 15.89 32.36 -4.89
N PRO A 104 17.05 32.25 -4.21
CA PRO A 104 18.32 32.69 -4.80
C PRO A 104 18.72 31.89 -6.04
N ALA A 105 18.35 30.60 -6.13
CA ALA A 105 18.61 29.79 -7.33
C ALA A 105 17.83 30.32 -8.54
N TYR A 106 16.57 30.74 -8.36
CA TYR A 106 15.80 31.43 -9.40
C TYR A 106 16.45 32.73 -9.85
N LEU A 107 16.94 33.53 -8.90
CA LEU A 107 17.58 34.81 -9.20
C LEU A 107 18.86 34.61 -10.04
N LEU A 108 19.67 33.60 -9.71
CA LEU A 108 20.85 33.22 -10.50
C LEU A 108 20.46 32.77 -11.92
N VAL A 109 19.45 31.90 -12.06
CA VAL A 109 18.99 31.44 -13.37
C VAL A 109 18.48 32.61 -14.21
N LEU A 110 17.68 33.51 -13.64
CA LEU A 110 17.19 34.68 -14.36
C LEU A 110 18.32 35.63 -14.76
N SER A 111 19.30 35.85 -13.88
CA SER A 111 20.46 36.72 -14.15
C SER A 111 21.32 36.15 -15.26
N TRP A 112 21.57 34.84 -15.25
CA TRP A 112 22.33 34.15 -16.30
C TRP A 112 21.64 34.29 -17.66
N ASN A 113 20.34 34.02 -17.73
CA ASN A 113 19.59 34.16 -18.97
C ASN A 113 19.49 35.62 -19.44
N ALA A 114 19.44 36.59 -18.52
CA ALA A 114 19.46 38.01 -18.88
C ALA A 114 20.78 38.41 -19.54
N ILE A 115 21.91 37.94 -19.01
CA ILE A 115 23.23 38.15 -19.62
C ILE A 115 23.28 37.50 -21.01
N GLU A 116 22.79 36.26 -21.16
CA GLU A 116 22.74 35.57 -22.47
C GLU A 116 21.90 36.33 -23.50
N ILE A 117 20.77 36.94 -23.10
CA ILE A 117 19.95 37.77 -23.99
C ILE A 117 20.70 39.05 -24.41
N MET A 118 21.44 39.68 -23.51
CA MET A 118 22.17 40.93 -23.79
C MET A 118 23.45 40.72 -24.60
N THR A 119 24.15 39.60 -24.38
CA THR A 119 25.49 39.36 -24.93
C THR A 119 25.49 38.51 -26.18
N SER A 120 24.45 37.70 -26.43
CA SER A 120 24.48 36.79 -27.56
C SER A 120 24.16 37.50 -28.86
N GLU A 121 25.07 37.42 -29.83
CA GLU A 121 24.86 37.90 -31.21
C GLU A 121 23.95 36.96 -32.02
N VAL A 122 23.83 35.70 -31.59
CA VAL A 122 23.08 34.66 -32.30
C VAL A 122 21.61 34.67 -31.86
N ILE A 123 20.72 34.98 -32.79
CA ILE A 123 19.25 35.05 -32.57
C ILE A 123 18.71 33.77 -31.93
N ALA A 124 19.25 32.60 -32.31
CA ALA A 124 18.82 31.31 -31.77
C ALA A 124 19.05 31.18 -30.26
N ASN A 125 20.17 31.69 -29.74
CA ASN A 125 20.48 31.65 -28.31
C ASN A 125 19.61 32.63 -27.53
N GLN A 126 19.37 33.82 -28.08
CA GLN A 126 18.44 34.79 -27.48
C GLN A 126 17.02 34.22 -27.37
N ALA A 127 16.53 33.53 -28.41
CA ALA A 127 15.21 32.89 -28.39
C ALA A 127 15.12 31.80 -27.31
N LYS A 128 16.17 30.98 -27.17
CA LYS A 128 16.27 29.94 -26.14
C LYS A 128 16.29 30.54 -24.72
N ALA A 129 17.03 31.63 -24.52
CA ALA A 129 17.10 32.32 -23.24
C ALA A 129 15.74 32.93 -22.84
N ARG A 130 15.01 33.55 -23.80
CA ARG A 130 13.64 34.06 -23.56
C ARG A 130 12.68 32.95 -23.12
N ILE A 131 12.72 31.79 -23.77
CA ILE A 131 11.91 30.62 -23.38
C ILE A 131 12.29 30.15 -21.97
N THR A 132 13.58 30.16 -21.63
CA THR A 132 14.08 29.75 -20.31
C THR A 132 13.64 30.72 -19.21
N VAL A 133 13.63 32.03 -19.47
CA VAL A 133 13.07 33.04 -18.56
C VAL A 133 11.57 32.81 -18.34
N GLN A 134 10.80 32.61 -19.41
CA GLN A 134 9.37 32.34 -19.31
C GLN A 134 9.09 31.07 -18.47
N ASN A 135 9.83 30.00 -18.73
CA ASN A 135 9.73 28.75 -17.96
C ASN A 135 10.09 28.94 -16.48
N SER A 136 11.08 29.78 -16.19
CA SER A 136 11.51 30.10 -14.81
C SER A 136 10.47 30.92 -14.05
N LEU A 137 9.77 31.84 -14.72
CA LEU A 137 8.66 32.59 -14.12
C LEU A 137 7.46 31.68 -13.82
N ILE A 138 7.12 30.79 -14.76
CA ILE A 138 6.04 29.81 -14.57
C ILE A 138 6.37 28.88 -13.40
N SER A 139 7.60 28.38 -13.30
CA SER A 139 7.98 27.49 -12.21
C SER A 139 8.03 28.20 -10.87
N MET A 140 8.36 29.49 -10.80
CA MET A 140 8.28 30.27 -9.57
C MET A 140 6.84 30.28 -9.00
N VAL A 141 5.84 30.51 -9.85
CA VAL A 141 4.43 30.49 -9.46
C VAL A 141 3.98 29.09 -9.05
N LEU A 142 4.42 28.04 -9.78
CA LEU A 142 4.10 26.65 -9.45
C LEU A 142 4.76 26.18 -8.16
N VAL A 143 5.99 26.61 -7.87
CA VAL A 143 6.66 26.30 -6.60
C VAL A 143 5.96 26.99 -5.44
N ALA A 144 5.54 28.26 -5.59
CA ALA A 144 4.77 28.97 -4.57
C ALA A 144 3.39 28.33 -4.30
N SER A 145 2.76 27.76 -5.33
CA SER A 145 1.48 27.05 -5.21
C SER A 145 1.62 25.54 -4.94
N SER A 146 2.84 25.03 -4.83
CA SER A 146 3.13 23.59 -4.81
C SER A 146 2.46 22.84 -3.66
N LEU A 147 2.40 23.43 -2.47
CA LEU A 147 1.70 22.83 -1.32
C LEU A 147 0.20 22.64 -1.60
N LYS A 148 -0.47 23.68 -2.11
CA LYS A 148 -1.91 23.61 -2.43
C LYS A 148 -2.19 22.58 -3.53
N ILE A 149 -1.35 22.52 -4.56
CA ILE A 149 -1.46 21.52 -5.63
C ILE A 149 -1.29 20.11 -5.04
N TYR A 150 -0.29 19.93 -4.18
CA TYR A 150 -0.03 18.65 -3.52
C TYR A 150 -1.21 18.21 -2.65
N GLU A 151 -1.73 19.09 -1.79
CA GLU A 151 -2.89 18.82 -0.94
C GLU A 151 -4.13 18.48 -1.77
N SER A 152 -4.38 19.21 -2.86
CA SER A 152 -5.49 18.94 -3.77
C SER A 152 -5.36 17.57 -4.44
N LEU A 153 -4.16 17.19 -4.89
CA LEU A 153 -3.91 15.88 -5.50
C LEU A 153 -4.08 14.76 -4.48
N LEU A 154 -3.60 14.98 -3.26
CA LEU A 154 -3.76 14.03 -2.18
C LEU A 154 -5.25 13.86 -1.84
N ALA A 155 -6.00 14.95 -1.65
CA ALA A 155 -7.45 14.91 -1.38
C ALA A 155 -8.25 14.23 -2.50
N ALA A 156 -7.87 14.45 -3.77
CA ALA A 156 -8.48 13.75 -4.91
C ALA A 156 -8.24 12.24 -4.84
N SER A 157 -7.00 11.81 -4.61
CA SER A 157 -6.65 10.39 -4.45
C SER A 157 -7.45 9.73 -3.31
N GLN A 158 -7.60 10.44 -2.18
CA GLN A 158 -8.38 9.97 -1.03
C GLN A 158 -9.86 9.84 -1.34
N THR A 159 -10.46 10.86 -1.97
CA THR A 159 -11.88 10.88 -2.29
C THR A 159 -12.24 9.74 -3.24
N ILE A 160 -11.41 9.51 -4.26
CA ILE A 160 -11.59 8.40 -5.19
C ILE A 160 -11.44 7.05 -4.48
N SER A 161 -10.39 6.89 -3.66
CA SER A 161 -10.15 5.64 -2.92
C SER A 161 -11.30 5.32 -1.98
N LYS A 162 -11.78 6.32 -1.22
CA LYS A 162 -12.92 6.19 -0.32
C LYS A 162 -14.19 5.79 -1.07
N TYR A 163 -14.48 6.45 -2.18
CA TYR A 163 -15.64 6.12 -3.01
C TYR A 163 -15.60 4.67 -3.51
N LEU A 164 -14.44 4.18 -3.96
CA LEU A 164 -14.27 2.79 -4.42
C LEU A 164 -14.46 1.76 -3.30
N VAL A 165 -14.01 2.09 -2.09
CA VAL A 165 -14.13 1.23 -0.90
C VAL A 165 -15.57 1.21 -0.38
N ASP A 166 -16.19 2.38 -0.23
CA ASP A 166 -17.52 2.54 0.39
C ASP A 166 -18.62 1.79 -0.40
N ILE A 167 -18.51 1.73 -1.73
CA ILE A 167 -19.46 0.99 -2.58
C ILE A 167 -19.47 -0.52 -2.28
N GLN A 168 -18.37 -1.08 -1.76
CA GLN A 168 -18.11 -2.52 -1.80
C GLN A 168 -17.87 -3.17 -0.43
N PHE A 169 -17.32 -2.43 0.56
CA PHE A 169 -16.91 -3.05 1.83
C PHE A 169 -18.05 -3.38 2.80
N ASN A 170 -19.25 -2.82 2.63
CA ASN A 170 -20.27 -2.88 3.67
C ASN A 170 -21.13 -4.17 3.70
N SER A 171 -20.93 -5.15 2.81
CA SER A 171 -21.80 -6.36 2.85
C SER A 171 -21.23 -7.68 2.31
N THR A 172 -20.26 -7.67 1.40
CA THR A 172 -19.87 -8.91 0.68
C THR A 172 -18.53 -9.50 1.09
N LEU A 173 -17.52 -8.71 1.47
CA LEU A 173 -16.16 -9.22 1.61
C LEU A 173 -15.96 -10.10 2.87
N SER A 174 -16.54 -9.72 4.02
CA SER A 174 -16.50 -10.54 5.24
C SER A 174 -17.32 -11.83 5.11
N ASN A 175 -18.50 -11.76 4.47
CA ASN A 175 -19.39 -12.90 4.31
C ASN A 175 -18.87 -13.91 3.28
N THR A 176 -18.25 -13.44 2.19
CA THR A 176 -17.73 -14.32 1.13
C THR A 176 -16.41 -14.99 1.49
N VAL A 177 -15.52 -14.33 2.24
CA VAL A 177 -14.32 -14.98 2.78
C VAL A 177 -14.72 -16.08 3.75
N THR A 178 -15.67 -15.81 4.65
CA THR A 178 -16.21 -16.83 5.57
C THR A 178 -16.87 -17.99 4.82
N ALA A 179 -17.68 -17.71 3.80
CA ALA A 179 -18.35 -18.75 3.00
C ALA A 179 -17.37 -19.61 2.17
N ALA A 180 -16.32 -19.02 1.61
CA ALA A 180 -15.30 -19.75 0.86
C ALA A 180 -14.45 -20.68 1.77
N ILE A 181 -14.24 -20.27 3.02
CA ILE A 181 -13.47 -21.05 4.01
C ILE A 181 -14.29 -22.23 4.52
N VAL A 182 -15.55 -22.01 4.90
CA VAL A 182 -16.44 -23.04 5.44
C VAL A 182 -16.77 -24.12 4.41
N ALA A 183 -16.84 -23.78 3.12
CA ALA A 183 -17.15 -24.73 2.06
C ALA A 183 -15.96 -25.60 1.59
N SER A 184 -14.75 -25.34 2.08
CA SER A 184 -13.59 -26.16 1.72
C SER A 184 -13.54 -27.43 2.57
N GLU A 185 -14.15 -28.51 2.07
CA GLU A 185 -14.12 -29.85 2.71
C GLU A 185 -12.70 -30.47 2.76
N VAL A 186 -11.67 -29.77 2.28
CA VAL A 186 -10.26 -30.22 2.27
C VAL A 186 -9.47 -29.42 3.32
N GLY A 187 -9.62 -29.78 4.59
CA GLY A 187 -9.07 -29.04 5.73
C GLY A 187 -7.57 -28.72 5.66
N ALA A 188 -6.75 -29.59 5.06
CA ALA A 188 -5.30 -29.33 4.94
C ALA A 188 -4.95 -28.29 3.86
N PHE A 189 -5.65 -28.28 2.73
CA PHE A 189 -5.43 -27.28 1.67
C PHE A 189 -5.94 -25.90 2.10
N ALA A 190 -7.07 -25.87 2.83
CA ALA A 190 -7.64 -24.66 3.40
C ALA A 190 -6.66 -23.96 4.36
N ILE A 191 -6.04 -24.71 5.29
CA ILE A 191 -5.08 -24.18 6.27
C ILE A 191 -3.83 -23.61 5.57
N GLY A 192 -3.29 -24.31 4.56
CA GLY A 192 -2.13 -23.83 3.79
C GLY A 192 -2.41 -22.53 3.05
N MET A 193 -3.57 -22.43 2.38
CA MET A 193 -4.00 -21.21 1.69
C MET A 193 -4.24 -20.05 2.67
N MET A 194 -4.73 -20.35 3.88
CA MET A 194 -4.98 -19.35 4.91
C MET A 194 -3.69 -18.70 5.42
N GLY A 195 -2.63 -19.48 5.60
CA GLY A 195 -1.31 -18.96 5.94
C GLY A 195 -0.76 -18.01 4.87
N VAL A 196 -0.96 -18.32 3.59
CA VAL A 196 -0.56 -17.46 2.46
C VAL A 196 -1.34 -16.14 2.48
N VAL A 197 -2.66 -16.19 2.68
CA VAL A 197 -3.51 -14.98 2.74
C VAL A 197 -3.09 -14.08 3.91
N LEU A 198 -2.84 -14.65 5.08
CA LEU A 198 -2.43 -13.88 6.27
C LEU A 198 -1.05 -13.23 6.08
N LEU A 199 -0.08 -13.98 5.56
CA LEU A 199 1.25 -13.44 5.23
C LEU A 199 1.15 -12.28 4.22
N LEU A 200 0.30 -12.44 3.22
CA LEU A 200 0.15 -11.45 2.17
C LEU A 200 -0.56 -10.18 2.68
N LEU A 201 -1.53 -10.33 3.58
CA LEU A 201 -2.19 -9.23 4.27
C LEU A 201 -1.21 -8.41 5.12
N VAL A 202 -0.33 -9.08 5.88
CA VAL A 202 0.73 -8.42 6.67
C VAL A 202 1.67 -7.62 5.75
N LEU A 203 2.07 -8.21 4.62
CA LEU A 203 2.97 -7.52 3.68
C LEU A 203 2.30 -6.30 3.04
N ILE A 204 1.02 -6.39 2.70
CA ILE A 204 0.22 -5.24 2.23
C ILE A 204 0.21 -4.11 3.28
N ILE A 205 -0.04 -4.43 4.55
CA ILE A 205 -0.02 -3.46 5.65
C ILE A 205 1.33 -2.74 5.74
N ILE A 206 2.44 -3.47 5.61
CA ILE A 206 3.79 -2.89 5.60
C ILE A 206 3.97 -1.94 4.41
N PHE A 207 3.54 -2.34 3.20
CA PHE A 207 3.63 -1.48 2.01
C PHE A 207 2.79 -0.21 2.13
N LEU A 208 1.55 -0.32 2.63
CA LEU A 208 0.71 0.85 2.88
C LEU A 208 1.38 1.77 3.89
N THR A 209 1.94 1.22 4.97
CA THR A 209 2.68 1.99 5.99
C THR A 209 3.87 2.73 5.38
N LEU A 210 4.68 2.05 4.56
CA LEU A 210 5.82 2.65 3.87
C LEU A 210 5.38 3.80 2.95
N ARG A 211 4.25 3.65 2.25
CA ARG A 211 3.69 4.71 1.41
C ARG A 211 3.45 5.99 2.20
N ILE A 212 2.95 5.93 3.43
CA ILE A 212 2.73 7.14 4.24
C ILE A 212 4.03 7.92 4.43
N TYR A 213 5.14 7.24 4.72
CA TYR A 213 6.44 7.88 4.87
C TYR A 213 6.92 8.49 3.54
N ILE A 214 6.78 7.77 2.43
CA ILE A 214 7.20 8.25 1.10
C ILE A 214 6.37 9.45 0.66
N VAL A 215 5.05 9.40 0.82
CA VAL A 215 4.14 10.51 0.50
C VAL A 215 4.50 11.72 1.36
N SER A 216 4.76 11.53 2.66
CA SER A 216 5.19 12.62 3.55
C SER A 216 6.52 13.26 3.13
N LEU A 217 7.52 12.45 2.73
CA LEU A 217 8.77 12.96 2.15
C LEU A 217 8.53 13.65 0.80
N GLY A 218 7.56 13.17 0.04
CA GLY A 218 7.12 13.77 -1.21
C GLY A 218 6.72 15.23 -1.07
N ILE A 219 6.15 15.65 0.07
CA ILE A 219 5.80 17.05 0.34
C ILE A 219 7.02 17.97 0.27
N LEU A 220 8.16 17.50 0.79
CA LEU A 220 9.42 18.25 0.80
C LEU A 220 10.09 18.26 -0.58
N LEU A 221 10.01 17.12 -1.28
CA LEU A 221 10.63 16.93 -2.60
C LEU A 221 9.82 17.55 -3.74
N PHE A 222 8.51 17.77 -3.56
CA PHE A 222 7.62 18.28 -4.61
C PHE A 222 8.02 19.66 -5.16
N PRO A 223 8.28 20.70 -4.33
CA PRO A 223 8.74 22.00 -4.85
C PRO A 223 10.09 21.90 -5.56
N ILE A 224 11.00 21.05 -5.07
CA ILE A 224 12.31 20.79 -5.70
C ILE A 224 12.11 20.11 -7.06
N GLY A 225 11.20 19.15 -7.15
CA GLY A 225 10.84 18.46 -8.37
C GLY A 225 10.29 19.42 -9.43
N ILE A 226 9.39 20.33 -9.04
CA ILE A 226 8.86 21.38 -9.93
C ILE A 226 9.99 22.27 -10.43
N PHE A 227 10.85 22.77 -9.55
CA PHE A 227 11.99 23.59 -9.94
C PHE A 227 12.89 22.88 -10.97
N MET A 228 13.29 21.65 -10.67
CA MET A 228 14.14 20.84 -11.55
C MET A 228 13.46 20.52 -12.89
N TYR A 229 12.14 20.39 -12.92
CA TYR A 229 11.40 20.05 -14.14
C TYR A 229 11.48 21.14 -15.21
N PHE A 230 11.46 22.41 -14.80
CA PHE A 230 11.53 23.54 -15.74
C PHE A 230 12.97 23.92 -16.14
N PHE A 231 13.97 23.43 -15.41
CA PHE A 231 15.37 23.70 -15.72
C PHE A 231 15.96 22.67 -16.70
N SER A 232 16.35 23.11 -17.90
CA SER A 232 16.71 22.23 -19.02
C SER A 232 17.70 21.10 -18.72
N PRO A 233 18.83 21.30 -18.00
CA PRO A 233 19.77 20.22 -17.71
C PRO A 233 19.25 19.25 -16.61
N LEU A 234 18.34 19.70 -15.75
CA LEU A 234 17.80 18.92 -14.62
C LEU A 234 16.41 18.34 -14.89
N LYS A 235 15.80 18.65 -16.05
CA LYS A 235 14.43 18.26 -16.42
C LYS A 235 14.13 16.77 -16.25
N LYS A 236 15.10 15.90 -16.54
CA LYS A 236 14.95 14.44 -16.38
C LYS A 236 14.73 14.05 -14.93
N PHE A 237 15.48 14.64 -14.00
CA PHE A 237 15.36 14.39 -12.57
C PHE A 237 14.07 14.98 -12.01
N GLY A 238 13.72 16.22 -12.39
CA GLY A 238 12.45 16.82 -11.99
C GLY A 238 11.24 16.00 -12.43
N LYS A 239 11.24 15.52 -13.69
CA LYS A 239 10.19 14.63 -14.21
C LYS A 239 10.08 13.34 -13.38
N LEU A 240 11.21 12.72 -13.06
CA LEU A 240 11.26 11.49 -12.26
C LEU A 240 10.71 11.70 -10.86
N ILE A 241 11.11 12.78 -10.18
CA ILE A 241 10.64 13.11 -8.83
C ILE A 241 9.12 13.30 -8.85
N ILE A 242 8.61 14.15 -9.75
CA ILE A 242 7.17 14.43 -9.85
C ILE A 242 6.38 13.16 -10.19
N SER A 243 6.82 12.37 -11.18
CA SER A 243 6.10 11.15 -11.56
C SER A 243 6.08 10.12 -10.44
N THR A 244 7.19 9.99 -9.71
CA THR A 244 7.30 9.04 -8.60
C THR A 244 6.37 9.44 -7.45
N ILE A 245 6.36 10.72 -7.08
CA ILE A 245 5.49 11.23 -6.01
C ILE A 245 4.01 11.07 -6.41
N LEU A 246 3.63 11.45 -7.64
CA LEU A 246 2.28 11.26 -8.15
C LEU A 246 1.88 9.79 -8.14
N PHE A 247 2.76 8.89 -8.57
CA PHE A 247 2.50 7.46 -8.55
C PHE A 247 2.22 6.96 -7.13
N PHE A 248 3.06 7.29 -6.14
CA PHE A 248 2.83 6.90 -4.75
C PHE A 248 1.58 7.54 -4.12
N MET A 249 1.19 8.74 -4.55
CA MET A 249 -0.07 9.33 -4.15
C MET A 249 -1.27 8.52 -4.67
N PHE A 250 -1.24 8.10 -5.94
CA PHE A 250 -2.34 7.38 -6.60
C PHE A 250 -2.29 5.85 -6.45
N ILE A 251 -1.23 5.27 -5.89
CA ILE A 251 -1.15 3.82 -5.71
C ILE A 251 -2.30 3.29 -4.86
N GLN A 252 -2.76 4.06 -3.86
CA GLN A 252 -3.93 3.73 -3.04
C GLN A 252 -5.21 3.58 -3.88
N VAL A 253 -5.40 4.44 -4.88
CA VAL A 253 -6.54 4.36 -5.81
C VAL A 253 -6.45 3.09 -6.65
N ILE A 254 -5.25 2.74 -7.13
CA ILE A 254 -5.03 1.51 -7.91
C ILE A 254 -5.35 0.29 -7.04
N LEU A 255 -4.89 0.27 -5.78
CA LEU A 255 -5.22 -0.80 -4.83
C LEU A 255 -6.73 -0.89 -4.57
N ALA A 256 -7.39 0.24 -4.33
CA ALA A 256 -8.84 0.29 -4.13
C ALA A 256 -9.59 -0.22 -5.36
N LEU A 257 -9.12 0.10 -6.57
CA LEU A 257 -9.69 -0.37 -7.83
C LEU A 257 -9.52 -1.88 -8.00
N ILE A 258 -8.37 -2.44 -7.65
CA ILE A 258 -8.14 -3.89 -7.69
C ILE A 258 -9.13 -4.59 -6.75
N VAL A 259 -9.26 -4.11 -5.51
CA VAL A 259 -10.20 -4.67 -4.53
C VAL A 259 -11.65 -4.54 -5.03
N PHE A 260 -12.00 -3.41 -5.64
CA PHE A 260 -13.31 -3.19 -6.25
C PHE A 260 -13.62 -4.22 -7.34
N VAL A 261 -12.70 -4.44 -8.28
CA VAL A 261 -12.86 -5.41 -9.38
C VAL A 261 -12.96 -6.84 -8.83
N MET A 262 -12.14 -7.18 -7.85
CA MET A 262 -12.20 -8.50 -7.20
C MET A 262 -13.56 -8.75 -6.57
N ASN A 263 -14.12 -7.77 -5.84
CA ASN A 263 -15.42 -7.93 -5.21
C ASN A 263 -16.56 -7.99 -6.24
N ALA A 264 -16.49 -7.18 -7.30
CA ALA A 264 -17.48 -7.21 -8.38
C ALA A 264 -17.53 -8.58 -9.09
N LEU A 265 -16.37 -9.20 -9.31
CA LEU A 265 -16.28 -10.56 -9.87
C LEU A 265 -16.87 -11.61 -8.91
N MET A 266 -16.75 -11.42 -7.60
CA MET A 266 -17.32 -12.32 -6.60
C MET A 266 -18.85 -12.19 -6.46
N ALA A 267 -19.40 -10.99 -6.65
CA ALA A 267 -20.83 -10.75 -6.59
C ALA A 267 -21.61 -11.38 -7.77
N ALA A 268 -20.92 -11.85 -8.82
CA ALA A 268 -21.56 -12.52 -9.94
C ALA A 268 -22.26 -13.82 -9.49
N PRO A 269 -23.47 -14.14 -9.99
CA PRO A 269 -24.22 -15.33 -9.57
C PRO A 269 -23.51 -16.64 -9.98
N PRO A 270 -23.56 -17.68 -9.12
CA PRO A 270 -22.80 -18.95 -9.25
C PRO A 270 -23.30 -19.93 -10.35
N ASN A 271 -24.00 -19.42 -11.35
CA ASN A 271 -24.52 -20.22 -12.47
C ASN A 271 -24.15 -19.60 -13.82
N SER A 272 -23.34 -18.53 -13.82
CA SER A 272 -23.05 -17.74 -15.02
C SER A 272 -21.98 -18.38 -15.91
N ILE A 273 -21.21 -19.35 -15.40
CA ILE A 273 -20.04 -19.93 -16.10
C ILE A 273 -20.27 -21.40 -16.48
N GLY A 274 -21.36 -22.03 -16.01
CA GLY A 274 -21.69 -23.42 -16.35
C GLY A 274 -20.72 -24.47 -15.77
N LEU A 275 -19.93 -24.09 -14.76
CA LEU A 275 -19.07 -25.02 -14.01
C LEU A 275 -19.83 -25.57 -12.80
N GLY A 276 -19.47 -26.78 -12.35
CA GLY A 276 -20.02 -27.34 -11.11
C GLY A 276 -19.65 -26.47 -9.89
N VAL A 277 -20.51 -26.43 -8.87
CA VAL A 277 -20.38 -25.56 -7.68
C VAL A 277 -18.98 -25.61 -7.05
N ALA A 278 -18.39 -26.80 -6.92
CA ALA A 278 -17.03 -26.96 -6.37
C ALA A 278 -15.93 -26.32 -7.25
N GLN A 279 -16.08 -26.36 -8.58
CA GLN A 279 -15.12 -25.76 -9.50
C GLN A 279 -15.27 -24.23 -9.54
N GLU A 280 -16.49 -23.70 -9.43
CA GLU A 280 -16.72 -22.26 -9.33
C GLU A 280 -16.11 -21.66 -8.05
N MET A 281 -16.19 -22.37 -6.93
CA MET A 281 -15.53 -21.96 -5.69
C MET A 281 -14.00 -21.97 -5.81
N GLY A 282 -13.43 -22.97 -6.49
CA GLY A 282 -11.99 -23.04 -6.78
C GLY A 282 -11.50 -21.88 -7.66
N VAL A 283 -12.24 -21.55 -8.73
CA VAL A 283 -11.92 -20.41 -9.62
C VAL A 283 -11.99 -19.08 -8.86
N ARG A 284 -13.01 -18.89 -8.02
CA ARG A 284 -13.13 -17.68 -7.18
C ARG A 284 -11.98 -17.54 -6.19
N ALA A 285 -11.58 -18.64 -5.53
CA ALA A 285 -10.43 -18.63 -4.62
C ALA A 285 -9.11 -18.34 -5.37
N ALA A 286 -8.93 -18.89 -6.57
CA ALA A 286 -7.77 -18.62 -7.41
C ALA A 286 -7.71 -17.16 -7.88
N ILE A 287 -8.85 -16.57 -8.25
CA ILE A 287 -8.96 -15.13 -8.56
C ILE A 287 -8.61 -14.30 -7.32
N TYR A 288 -9.03 -14.73 -6.14
CA TYR A 288 -8.71 -14.02 -4.89
C TYR A 288 -7.21 -14.01 -4.62
N VAL A 289 -6.56 -15.17 -4.68
CA VAL A 289 -5.11 -15.28 -4.45
C VAL A 289 -4.32 -14.59 -5.56
N GLY A 290 -4.73 -14.72 -6.82
CA GLY A 290 -4.10 -14.04 -7.95
C GLY A 290 -4.23 -12.52 -7.88
N GLY A 291 -5.40 -12.01 -7.48
CA GLY A 291 -5.62 -10.59 -7.26
C GLY A 291 -4.83 -10.04 -6.08
N LEU A 292 -4.77 -10.79 -4.97
CA LEU A 292 -3.91 -10.48 -3.82
C LEU A 292 -2.43 -10.43 -4.24
N PHE A 293 -2.00 -11.38 -5.06
CA PHE A 293 -0.62 -11.45 -5.56
C PHE A 293 -0.28 -10.27 -6.47
N LEU A 294 -1.19 -9.90 -7.38
CA LEU A 294 -1.03 -8.69 -8.22
C LEU A 294 -0.93 -7.42 -7.37
N LEU A 295 -1.73 -7.33 -6.31
CA LEU A 295 -1.71 -6.23 -5.34
C LEU A 295 -0.33 -6.11 -4.67
N LEU A 296 0.45 -7.19 -4.60
CA LEU A 296 1.78 -7.21 -4.00
C LEU A 296 2.92 -7.01 -5.00
N VAL A 297 2.83 -7.66 -6.17
CA VAL A 297 3.86 -7.60 -7.20
C VAL A 297 3.94 -6.20 -7.81
N VAL A 298 2.80 -5.54 -8.03
CA VAL A 298 2.80 -4.22 -8.68
C VAL A 298 3.53 -3.16 -7.83
N PRO A 299 3.22 -2.96 -6.54
CA PRO A 299 3.96 -1.99 -5.72
C PRO A 299 5.42 -2.38 -5.51
N SER A 300 5.73 -3.67 -5.31
CA SER A 300 7.09 -4.12 -5.03
C SER A 300 8.03 -3.97 -6.22
N THR A 301 7.58 -4.33 -7.43
CA THR A 301 8.37 -4.15 -8.66
C THR A 301 8.65 -2.68 -8.95
N ILE A 302 7.67 -1.80 -8.70
CA ILE A 302 7.83 -0.37 -8.92
C ILE A 302 8.75 0.24 -7.86
N PHE A 303 8.63 -0.19 -6.60
CA PHE A 303 9.56 0.21 -5.55
C PHE A 303 11.00 -0.21 -5.86
N LEU A 304 11.20 -1.44 -6.35
CA LEU A 304 12.50 -1.92 -6.81
C LEU A 304 13.04 -1.10 -7.97
N GLN A 305 12.20 -0.77 -8.96
CA GLN A 305 12.59 0.10 -10.09
C GLN A 305 13.03 1.49 -9.62
N ILE A 306 12.34 2.06 -8.63
CA ILE A 306 12.70 3.37 -8.07
C ILE A 306 14.04 3.30 -7.33
N ILE A 307 14.25 2.27 -6.52
CA ILE A 307 15.55 2.03 -5.87
C ILE A 307 16.67 1.89 -6.92
N LEU A 308 16.44 1.09 -7.96
CA LEU A 308 17.40 0.93 -9.04
C LEU A 308 17.66 2.24 -9.78
N LEU A 309 16.66 3.09 -9.98
CA LEU A 309 16.81 4.39 -10.62
C LEU A 309 17.59 5.38 -9.76
N ILE A 310 17.44 5.33 -8.44
CA ILE A 310 18.22 6.15 -7.49
C ILE A 310 19.68 5.67 -7.45
N LEU A 311 19.93 4.36 -7.53
CA LEU A 311 21.27 3.78 -7.50
C LEU A 311 21.99 3.79 -8.87
N ALA A 312 21.26 3.85 -9.98
CA ALA A 312 21.82 3.87 -11.33
C ALA A 312 22.79 5.04 -11.62
N PRO A 313 22.53 6.30 -11.21
CA PRO A 313 23.46 7.40 -11.44
C PRO A 313 24.78 7.21 -10.70
N GLU A 314 24.77 6.63 -9.49
CA GLU A 314 25.96 6.26 -8.73
C GLU A 314 26.83 5.28 -9.53
N MET A 315 26.23 4.25 -10.13
CA MET A 315 26.98 3.26 -10.92
C MET A 315 27.63 3.85 -12.17
N LYS A 316 26.97 4.82 -12.83
CA LYS A 316 27.60 5.54 -13.96
C LYS A 316 28.75 6.42 -13.49
N LEU A 317 28.60 7.09 -12.35
CA LEU A 317 29.66 7.92 -11.77
C LEU A 317 30.89 7.06 -11.42
N PHE A 318 30.68 5.89 -10.81
CA PHE A 318 31.74 4.92 -10.52
C PHE A 318 32.44 4.41 -11.79
N SER A 319 31.69 4.17 -12.88
CA SER A 319 32.28 3.76 -14.16
C SER A 319 33.14 4.84 -14.80
N MET A 320 32.71 6.12 -14.70
CA MET A 320 33.49 7.26 -15.19
C MET A 320 34.73 7.50 -14.34
N VAL A 321 34.63 7.42 -13.00
CA VAL A 321 35.79 7.55 -12.11
C VAL A 321 36.82 6.43 -12.38
N LYS A 322 36.38 5.20 -12.63
CA LYS A 322 37.27 4.09 -12.97
C LYS A 322 37.94 4.26 -14.34
N SER A 323 37.22 4.79 -15.33
CA SER A 323 37.76 5.13 -16.64
C SER A 323 38.82 6.24 -16.56
N VAL A 324 38.56 7.29 -15.76
CA VAL A 324 39.51 8.39 -15.55
C VAL A 324 40.73 7.91 -14.77
N ALA A 325 40.55 7.12 -13.72
CA ALA A 325 41.66 6.53 -12.95
C ALA A 325 42.56 5.63 -13.83
N GLY A 326 41.97 4.82 -14.72
CA GLY A 326 42.70 3.99 -15.67
C GLY A 326 43.53 4.80 -16.68
N ALA A 327 42.97 5.90 -17.19
CA ALA A 327 43.66 6.78 -18.14
C ALA A 327 44.84 7.53 -17.49
N VAL A 328 44.74 7.91 -16.21
CA VAL A 328 45.83 8.56 -15.47
C VAL A 328 46.98 7.59 -15.22
N THR A 329 46.70 6.32 -14.92
CA THR A 329 47.76 5.31 -14.72
C THR A 329 48.48 4.92 -16.00
N SER A 330 47.86 5.03 -17.18
CA SER A 330 48.53 4.75 -18.45
C SER A 330 49.39 5.91 -18.98
N ALA A 331 49.20 7.13 -18.48
CA ALA A 331 49.92 8.31 -18.94
C ALA A 331 51.24 8.59 -18.17
N GLY A 332 51.44 7.97 -17.00
CA GLY A 332 52.64 8.16 -16.17
C GLY A 332 53.73 7.10 -16.31
N GLY A 333 53.60 6.19 -17.29
CA GLY A 333 54.56 5.10 -17.52
C GLY A 333 55.46 5.28 -18.76
N GLY A 334 55.55 6.49 -19.29
CA GLY A 334 56.43 6.85 -20.42
C GLY A 334 57.62 7.69 -19.97
#